data_AF-A0A3M1EWV4-F1
#
_entry.id   AF-A0A3M1EWV4-F1
#
_cell.length_a   1.000
_cell.length_b   1.000
_cell.length_c   1.000
_cell.angle_alpha   90.00
_cell.angle_beta   90.00
_cell.angle_gamma   90.00
#
_symmetry.space_group_name_H-M   'P 1'
#
loop_
_entity.id
_entity.type
_entity.pdbx_description
1 polymer ?
#
loop_
_entity_poly.entity_id
_entity_poly.type
_entity_poly.pdbx_seq_one_letter_code
_entity_poly.pdbx_strand_id
1 'polypeptide(L)' 'EIQSPGGPYGKVTKDNFGQPGITDLRNPSLAAAMRNLGLAQRFGVGIAIARNALAANGNPPPAFTVTDTHVLVTVRRKR' A
#
# COMPACT_ATOMS: atom_id res chain seq x y z
N GLU A 1 0.35 -12.42 5.51
CA GLU A 1 0.41 -11.13 6.22
C GLU A 1 1.71 -10.42 5.83
N ILE A 2 1.73 -9.10 5.76
CA ILE A 2 2.95 -8.32 5.50
C ILE A 2 3.03 -7.18 6.52
N GLN A 3 4.12 -7.12 7.29
CA GLN A 3 4.39 -6.05 8.24
C GLN A 3 5.57 -5.22 7.74
N SER A 4 5.41 -3.90 7.72
CA SER A 4 6.44 -2.94 7.32
C SER A 4 6.75 -1.99 8.47
N PRO A 5 8.03 -1.84 8.86
CA PRO A 5 8.41 -0.88 9.90
C PRO A 5 8.25 0.56 9.41
N GLY A 6 7.90 1.45 10.33
CA GLY A 6 7.57 2.85 10.08
C GLY A 6 6.08 3.06 9.76
N GLY A 7 5.48 4.14 10.30
CA GLY A 7 4.09 4.50 10.09
C GLY A 7 3.80 5.17 8.74
N PRO A 8 2.78 6.04 8.63
CA PRO A 8 2.61 6.94 7.49
C PRO A 8 3.75 7.99 7.34
N TYR A 9 3.89 8.62 6.18
CA TYR A 9 4.93 9.62 5.89
C TYR A 9 4.38 10.75 5.02
N GLY A 10 4.95 11.94 5.20
CA GLY A 10 4.63 13.12 4.40
C GLY A 10 3.16 13.47 4.52
N LYS A 11 2.46 13.60 3.39
CA LYS A 11 1.01 13.88 3.39
C LYS A 11 0.11 12.70 3.79
N VAL A 12 0.67 11.49 3.92
CA VAL A 12 -0.12 10.32 4.35
C VAL A 12 -0.20 10.30 5.88
N THR A 13 -1.40 10.14 6.40
CA THR A 13 -1.74 10.03 7.83
C THR A 13 -2.44 8.70 8.09
N LYS A 14 -2.67 8.37 9.37
CA LYS A 14 -3.46 7.18 9.75
C LYS A 14 -4.89 7.25 9.20
N ASP A 15 -5.47 8.45 9.19
CA ASP A 15 -6.87 8.68 8.79
C ASP A 15 -7.08 8.66 7.27
N ASN A 16 -6.04 8.99 6.50
CA ASN A 16 -6.12 9.06 5.04
C ASN A 16 -5.38 7.91 4.31
N PHE A 17 -4.83 6.95 5.05
CA PHE A 17 -4.04 5.87 4.48
C PHE A 17 -4.85 5.07 3.44
N GLY A 18 -4.30 4.95 2.23
CA GLY A 18 -4.93 4.19 1.15
C GLY A 18 -6.14 4.88 0.50
N GLN A 19 -6.37 6.17 0.77
CA GLN A 19 -7.29 6.99 -0.01
C GLN A 19 -6.69 7.31 -1.39
N PRO A 20 -7.49 7.27 -2.47
CA PRO A 20 -7.01 7.59 -3.82
C PRO A 20 -6.37 8.98 -3.91
N GLY A 21 -5.23 9.09 -4.59
CA GLY A 21 -4.53 10.37 -4.80
C GLY A 21 -3.68 10.86 -3.61
N ILE A 22 -3.82 10.25 -2.44
CA ILE A 22 -3.00 10.54 -1.26
C ILE A 22 -1.82 9.56 -1.20
N THR A 23 -0.64 10.02 -1.62
CA THR A 23 0.58 9.21 -1.64
C THR A 23 1.81 10.07 -1.37
N ASP A 24 2.73 9.56 -0.57
CA ASP A 24 4.06 10.15 -0.39
C ASP A 24 5.11 9.05 -0.35
N LEU A 25 6.35 9.36 -0.74
CA LEU A 25 7.42 8.38 -0.89
C LEU A 25 8.59 8.73 0.02
N ARG A 26 8.83 7.89 1.02
CA ARG A 26 9.98 8.03 1.94
C ARG A 26 11.33 8.05 1.23
N ASN A 27 11.48 7.19 0.23
CA ASN A 27 12.73 7.00 -0.49
C ASN A 27 12.47 7.24 -1.99
N PRO A 28 12.41 8.50 -2.45
CA PRO A 28 12.12 8.81 -3.84
C PRO A 28 13.08 8.13 -4.83
N SER A 29 14.38 8.09 -4.51
CA SER A 29 15.40 7.45 -5.35
C SER A 29 15.19 5.94 -5.48
N LEU A 30 14.84 5.26 -4.38
CA LEU A 30 14.53 3.83 -4.40
C LEU A 30 13.26 3.56 -5.22
N ALA A 31 12.22 4.37 -5.00
CA ALA A 31 10.97 4.24 -5.74
C ALA A 31 11.18 4.46 -7.25
N ALA A 32 11.99 5.44 -7.63
CA ALA A 32 12.37 5.69 -9.02
C ALA A 32 13.14 4.50 -9.61
N ALA A 33 14.11 3.95 -8.89
CA ALA A 33 14.86 2.77 -9.33
C ALA A 33 13.95 1.56 -9.56
N MET A 34 13.05 1.25 -8.61
CA MET A 34 12.09 0.14 -8.73
C MET A 34 11.17 0.31 -9.95
N ARG A 35 10.71 1.54 -10.22
CA ARG A 35 9.90 1.83 -11.41
C ARG A 35 10.71 1.63 -12.69
N ASN A 36 11.94 2.14 -12.75
CA ASN A 36 12.79 2.05 -13.94
C ASN A 36 13.17 0.59 -14.26
N LEU A 37 13.32 -0.24 -13.24
CA LEU A 37 13.57 -1.68 -13.38
C LEU A 37 12.31 -2.51 -13.67
N GLY A 38 11.12 -1.88 -13.76
CA GLY A 38 9.85 -2.58 -14.00
C GLY A 38 9.35 -3.40 -12.80
N LEU A 39 9.93 -3.21 -11.61
CA LEU A 39 9.57 -3.94 -10.39
C LEU A 39 8.41 -3.29 -9.62
N ALA A 40 8.12 -2.02 -9.91
CA ALA A 40 6.99 -1.31 -9.35
C ALA A 40 6.16 -0.63 -10.45
N GLN A 41 4.84 -0.62 -10.26
CA GLN A 41 3.90 0.08 -11.12
C GLN A 41 3.97 1.61 -10.92
N ARG A 42 2.99 2.34 -11.48
CA ARG A 42 2.84 3.78 -11.27
C ARG A 42 2.74 4.10 -9.77
N PHE A 43 3.34 5.22 -9.35
CA PHE A 43 3.31 5.63 -7.94
C PHE A 43 1.88 5.89 -7.47
N GLY A 44 1.58 5.50 -6.23
CA GLY A 44 0.31 5.78 -5.56
C GLY A 44 -0.89 4.92 -5.97
N VAL A 45 -0.76 3.97 -6.92
CA VAL A 45 -1.90 3.13 -7.35
C VAL A 45 -1.88 1.71 -6.80
N GLY A 46 -0.82 1.29 -6.11
CA GLY A 46 -0.65 -0.09 -5.65
C GLY A 46 -1.78 -0.61 -4.76
N ILE A 47 -2.27 0.20 -3.81
CA ILE A 47 -3.38 -0.19 -2.92
C ILE A 47 -4.69 -0.39 -3.71
N ALA A 48 -4.98 0.49 -4.66
CA ALA A 48 -6.16 0.36 -5.51
C ALA A 48 -6.09 -0.90 -6.38
N ILE A 49 -4.92 -1.19 -6.94
CA ILE A 49 -4.68 -2.40 -7.74
C ILE A 49 -4.84 -3.66 -6.88
N ALA A 50 -4.29 -3.67 -5.66
CA ALA A 50 -4.45 -4.79 -4.74
C ALA A 50 -5.93 -5.04 -4.38
N ARG A 51 -6.70 -3.97 -4.10
CA ARG A 51 -8.15 -4.05 -3.85
C ARG A 51 -8.89 -4.64 -5.06
N ASN A 52 -8.60 -4.15 -6.26
CA ASN A 52 -9.23 -4.64 -7.49
C ASN A 52 -8.90 -6.10 -7.78
N ALA A 53 -7.64 -6.50 -7.60
CA ALA A 53 -7.20 -7.89 -7.80
C ALA A 53 -7.87 -8.86 -6.81
N LEU A 54 -8.00 -8.44 -5.55
CA LEU A 54 -8.69 -9.25 -4.54
C LEU A 54 -10.19 -9.38 -4.85
N ALA A 55 -10.85 -8.29 -5.20
CA ALA A 55 -12.25 -8.29 -5.60
C ALA A 55 -12.49 -9.17 -6.84
N ALA A 56 -11.65 -9.08 -7.87
CA ALA A 56 -11.73 -9.91 -9.06
C ALA A 56 -11.61 -11.42 -8.78
N ASN A 57 -10.86 -11.78 -7.74
CA ASN A 57 -10.73 -13.17 -7.27
C ASN A 57 -11.77 -13.56 -6.19
N GLY A 58 -12.73 -12.68 -5.91
CA GLY A 58 -13.79 -12.89 -4.91
C GLY A 58 -13.30 -12.89 -3.47
N ASN A 59 -12.10 -12.38 -3.20
CA ASN A 59 -11.52 -12.26 -1.86
C ASN A 59 -11.96 -10.95 -1.18
N PRO A 60 -12.01 -10.92 0.16
CA PRO A 60 -12.22 -9.67 0.89
C PRO A 60 -11.11 -8.64 0.62
N PRO A 61 -11.39 -7.34 0.79
CA PRO A 61 -10.38 -6.30 0.67
C PRO A 61 -9.25 -6.49 1.70
N PRO A 62 -8.04 -5.97 1.42
CA PRO A 62 -6.94 -6.02 2.37
C PRO A 62 -7.27 -5.18 3.60
N ALA A 63 -7.06 -5.75 4.78
CA ALA A 63 -7.23 -5.06 6.05
C ALA A 63 -5.91 -4.41 6.47
N PHE A 64 -5.93 -3.13 6.80
CA PHE A 64 -4.75 -2.38 7.22
C PHE A 64 -4.83 -2.03 8.69
N THR A 65 -3.74 -2.30 9.42
CA THR A 65 -3.49 -1.73 10.74
C THR A 65 -2.37 -0.71 10.59
N VAL A 66 -2.71 0.56 10.72
CA VAL A 66 -1.80 1.69 10.50
C VAL A 66 -1.51 2.34 11.83
N THR A 67 -0.24 2.29 12.25
CA THR A 67 0.23 2.90 13.49
C THR A 67 1.36 3.88 13.19
N ASP A 68 1.85 4.58 14.20
CA ASP A 68 2.98 5.50 14.03
C ASP A 68 4.30 4.75 13.83
N THR A 69 4.39 3.50 14.26
CA THR A 69 5.64 2.70 14.25
C THR A 69 5.67 1.60 13.19
N HIS A 70 4.51 1.18 12.67
CA HIS A 70 4.42 0.16 11.62
C HIS A 70 3.11 0.23 10.84
N VAL A 71 3.15 -0.31 9.63
CA VAL A 71 1.96 -0.63 8.84
C VAL A 71 1.89 -2.14 8.64
N LEU A 72 0.77 -2.71 9.01
CA LEU A 72 0.45 -4.12 8.81
C LEU A 72 -0.68 -4.23 7.76
N VAL A 73 -0.51 -5.11 6.79
CA VAL A 73 -1.58 -5.53 5.88
C VAL A 73 -1.86 -7.03 5.99
N THR A 74 -3.13 -7.34 6.24
CA THR A 74 -3.65 -8.70 6.25
C THR A 74 -4.49 -8.93 5.00
N VAL A 75 -4.06 -9.89 4.18
CA VAL A 75 -4.80 -10.38 3.01
C VAL A 75 -5.41 -11.73 3.37
N ARG A 76 -6.71 -11.90 3.13
CA ARG A 76 -7.44 -13.14 3.42
C ARG A 76 -7.97 -13.75 2.13
N ARG A 77 -8.04 -15.08 2.09
CA ARG A 77 -8.78 -15.81 1.06
C ARG A 77 -10.27 -15.80 1.42
N LYS A 78 -11.14 -15.79 0.41
CA LYS A 78 -12.57 -16.10 0.59
C LYS A 78 -12.72 -17.46 1.28
N ARG A 79 -13.67 -17.55 2.21
CA ARG A 79 -14.00 -18.83 2.84
C ARG A 79 -14.71 -19.74 1.84
#